data_AF-A0A2E0PBP0-F1
#
_entry.id   AF-A0A2E0PBP0-F1
#
_cell.length_a   1.000
_cell.length_b   1.000
_cell.length_c   1.000
_cell.angle_alpha   90.00
_cell.angle_beta   90.00
_cell.angle_gamma   90.00
#
_symmetry.space_group_name_H-M   'P 1'
#
loop_
_entity.id
_entity.type
_entity.pdbx_description
1 polymer ?
#
loop_
_entity_poly.entity_id
_entity_poly.type
_entity_poly.pdbx_seq_one_letter_code
_entity_poly.pdbx_strand_id
1 'polypeptide(L)'
;AKGFALRIFYEGGDTQRERLIWAWQTALSRSPEKEELSVMLEYTENSIKHYKKDRQATAKLLNVGNFKLPENISMHDAAGWTNVALAILNLSEVITRN
;
A
#
# COMPACT_ATOMS: atom_id res chain seq x y z
N ALA A 1 -6.48 1.27 -6.48
CA ALA A 1 -5.36 1.20 -5.52
C ALA A 1 -4.63 2.52 -5.29
N LYS A 2 -4.16 3.27 -6.32
CA LYS A 2 -3.32 4.49 -6.10
C LYS A 2 -3.92 5.55 -5.18
N GLY A 3 -5.21 5.87 -5.32
CA GLY A 3 -5.89 6.78 -4.41
C GLY A 3 -5.90 6.28 -2.96
N PHE A 4 -6.10 4.97 -2.76
CA PHE A 4 -6.04 4.37 -1.43
C PHE A 4 -4.62 4.40 -0.86
N ALA A 5 -3.59 4.14 -1.68
CA ALA A 5 -2.19 4.26 -1.27
C ALA A 5 -1.81 5.65 -0.75
N LEU A 6 -2.30 6.72 -1.40
CA LEU A 6 -2.11 8.08 -0.90
C LEU A 6 -2.77 8.28 0.46
N ARG A 7 -4.00 7.81 0.64
CA ARG A 7 -4.68 7.88 1.94
C ARG A 7 -3.93 7.11 3.02
N ILE A 8 -3.43 5.91 2.71
CA ILE A 8 -2.59 5.15 3.65
C ILE A 8 -1.36 5.98 4.08
N PHE A 9 -0.71 6.66 3.14
CA PHE A 9 0.47 7.47 3.43
C PHE A 9 0.17 8.72 4.27
N TYR A 10 -0.94 9.42 4.01
CA TYR A 10 -1.28 10.68 4.69
C TYR A 10 -2.13 10.51 5.95
N GLU A 11 -3.06 9.57 5.96
CA GLU A 11 -4.04 9.36 7.05
C GLU A 11 -3.63 8.23 7.98
N GLY A 12 -2.75 7.32 7.54
CA GLY A 12 -2.38 6.12 8.29
C GLY A 12 -1.35 6.32 9.40
N GLY A 13 -0.93 7.54 9.69
CA GLY A 13 0.08 7.84 10.71
C GLY A 13 1.53 7.78 10.20
N ASP A 14 2.47 7.78 11.14
CA ASP A 14 3.89 8.03 10.87
C ASP A 14 4.69 6.74 10.64
N THR A 15 4.25 5.63 11.24
CA THR A 15 4.94 4.34 11.12
C THR A 15 4.28 3.43 10.08
N GLN A 16 5.06 2.52 9.48
CA GLN A 16 4.51 1.50 8.57
C GLN A 16 3.44 0.63 9.25
N ARG A 17 3.61 0.36 10.55
CA ARG A 17 2.67 -0.44 11.33
C ARG A 17 1.33 0.27 11.48
N GLU A 18 1.32 1.55 11.86
CA GLU A 18 0.09 2.35 11.97
C GLU A 18 -0.61 2.42 10.62
N ARG A 19 0.15 2.66 9.54
CA ARG A 19 -0.38 2.75 8.18
C ARG A 19 -1.07 1.47 7.74
N LEU A 20 -0.49 0.32 8.04
CA LEU A 20 -1.09 -0.98 7.73
C LEU A 20 -2.34 -1.26 8.56
N ILE A 21 -2.34 -0.94 9.85
CA ILE A 21 -3.53 -1.08 10.71
C ILE A 21 -4.67 -0.21 10.18
N TRP A 22 -4.38 1.06 9.87
CA TRP A 22 -5.33 2.00 9.30
C TRP A 22 -5.87 1.52 7.95
N ALA A 23 -5.00 1.01 7.07
CA ALA A 23 -5.38 0.45 5.79
C ALA A 23 -6.33 -0.74 5.94
N TRP A 24 -6.03 -1.65 6.88
CA TRP A 24 -6.86 -2.82 7.17
C TRP A 24 -8.25 -2.43 7.65
N GLN A 25 -8.33 -1.50 8.59
CA GLN A 25 -9.59 -1.02 9.13
C GLN A 25 -10.42 -0.32 8.05
N THR A 26 -9.76 0.46 7.19
CA THR A 26 -10.43 1.19 6.11
C THR A 26 -10.95 0.27 5.01
N ALA A 27 -10.21 -0.78 4.65
CA ALA A 27 -10.58 -1.68 3.55
C ALA A 27 -11.43 -2.88 4.00
N LEU A 28 -11.16 -3.42 5.19
CA LEU A 28 -11.70 -4.69 5.68
C LEU A 28 -12.63 -4.52 6.89
N SER A 29 -12.82 -3.30 7.40
CA SER A 29 -13.66 -3.00 8.58
C SER A 29 -13.30 -3.79 9.84
N ARG A 30 -12.04 -4.25 9.94
CA ARG A 30 -11.49 -4.96 11.11
C ARG A 30 -10.02 -4.63 11.30
N SER A 31 -9.50 -4.94 12.47
CA SER A 31 -8.04 -4.91 12.69
C SER A 31 -7.38 -6.19 12.11
N PRO A 32 -6.12 -6.10 11.66
CA PRO A 32 -5.36 -7.30 11.30
C PRO A 32 -5.07 -8.15 12.54
N GLU A 33 -5.02 -9.46 12.35
CA GLU A 33 -4.42 -10.36 13.31
C GLU A 33 -2.90 -10.15 13.38
N LYS A 34 -2.25 -10.65 14.44
CA LYS A 34 -0.82 -10.42 14.67
C LYS A 34 0.04 -11.01 13.54
N GLU A 35 -0.33 -12.18 13.07
CA GLU A 35 0.34 -12.91 12.00
C GLU A 35 0.14 -12.17 10.66
N GLU A 36 -1.10 -11.78 10.36
CA GLU A 36 -1.45 -10.99 9.17
C GLU A 36 -0.66 -9.68 9.10
N LEU A 37 -0.59 -8.94 10.21
CA LEU A 37 0.17 -7.70 10.30
C LEU A 37 1.68 -7.92 10.11
N SER A 38 2.21 -9.01 10.66
CA SER A 38 3.64 -9.33 10.54
C SER A 38 4.03 -9.65 9.10
N VAL A 39 3.23 -10.48 8.41
CA VAL A 39 3.44 -10.78 6.98
C VAL A 39 3.33 -9.53 6.13
N MET A 40 2.35 -8.67 6.40
CA MET A 40 2.14 -7.46 5.61
C MET A 40 3.18 -6.37 5.87
N LEU A 41 3.78 -6.32 7.06
CA LEU A 41 4.94 -5.48 7.33
C LEU A 41 6.14 -5.89 6.48
N GLU A 42 6.47 -7.18 6.47
CA GLU A 42 7.57 -7.71 5.65
C GLU A 42 7.31 -7.49 4.15
N TYR A 43 6.09 -7.75 3.70
CA TYR A 43 5.68 -7.50 2.31
C TYR A 43 5.81 -6.02 1.92
N THR A 44 5.43 -5.11 2.81
CA THR A 44 5.54 -3.66 2.60
C THR A 44 6.99 -3.24 2.48
N GLU A 45 7.86 -3.70 3.39
CA GLU A 45 9.27 -3.38 3.35
C GLU A 45 9.94 -3.90 2.07
N ASN A 46 9.63 -5.14 1.68
CA ASN A 46 10.13 -5.75 0.45
C ASN A 46 9.63 -5.02 -0.80
N SER A 47 8.36 -4.62 -0.83
CA SER A 47 7.78 -3.85 -1.93
C SER A 47 8.47 -2.50 -2.08
N ILE A 48 8.66 -1.74 -0.99
CA ILE A 48 9.35 -0.44 -1.05
C ILE A 48 10.81 -0.63 -1.50
N LYS A 49 11.52 -1.63 -0.97
CA LYS A 49 12.91 -1.94 -1.39
C LYS A 49 12.99 -2.32 -2.87
N HIS A 50 12.04 -3.09 -3.38
CA HIS A 50 11.96 -3.47 -4.78
C HIS A 50 11.83 -2.23 -5.68
N TYR A 51 10.86 -1.36 -5.40
CA TYR A 51 10.64 -0.15 -6.20
C TYR A 51 11.74 0.91 -6.02
N LYS A 52 12.45 0.94 -4.89
CA LYS A 52 13.66 1.77 -4.73
C LYS A 52 14.79 1.34 -5.68
N LYS A 53 14.92 0.04 -5.95
CA LYS A 53 15.96 -0.50 -6.86
C LYS A 53 15.56 -0.43 -8.33
N ASP A 54 14.27 -0.57 -8.63
CA ASP A 54 13.75 -0.59 -10.00
C ASP A 54 12.93 0.67 -10.34
N ARG A 55 13.62 1.68 -10.89
CA ARG A 55 12.98 2.91 -11.38
C ARG A 55 12.05 2.65 -12.57
N GLN A 56 12.30 1.63 -13.38
CA GLN A 56 11.49 1.33 -14.56
C GLN A 56 10.16 0.70 -14.14
N ALA A 57 10.18 -0.23 -13.19
CA ALA A 57 8.97 -0.78 -12.58
C ALA A 57 8.14 0.29 -11.85
N THR A 58 8.82 1.19 -11.12
CA THR A 58 8.19 2.34 -10.46
C THR A 58 7.47 3.24 -11.47
N ALA A 59 8.15 3.59 -12.57
CA ALA A 59 7.57 4.42 -13.63
C ALA A 59 6.40 3.70 -14.30
N LYS A 60 6.53 2.41 -14.66
CA LYS A 60 5.42 1.65 -15.25
C LYS A 60 4.19 1.65 -14.35
N LEU A 61 4.35 1.37 -13.06
CA LEU A 61 3.23 1.33 -12.12
C LEU A 61 2.57 2.71 -11.96
N LEU A 62 3.36 3.78 -11.81
CA LEU A 62 2.84 5.12 -11.57
C LEU A 62 2.28 5.79 -12.83
N ASN A 63 2.81 5.48 -14.01
CA ASN A 63 2.44 6.11 -15.29
C ASN A 63 1.18 5.50 -15.95
N VAL A 64 0.60 4.43 -15.39
CA VAL A 64 -0.72 3.93 -15.83
C VAL A 64 -1.85 4.87 -15.36
N GLY A 65 -2.55 5.49 -16.29
CA GLY A 65 -3.71 6.36 -16.03
C GLY A 65 -3.34 7.78 -15.57
N ASN A 66 -4.34 8.60 -15.23
CA ASN A 66 -4.18 10.04 -14.94
C ASN A 66 -3.67 10.34 -13.50
N PHE A 67 -2.85 9.46 -12.94
CA PHE A 67 -2.37 9.64 -11.57
C PHE A 67 -1.23 10.66 -11.52
N LYS A 68 -1.48 11.83 -10.91
CA LYS A 68 -0.44 12.79 -10.57
C LYS A 68 0.11 12.48 -9.18
N LEU A 69 1.41 12.32 -9.09
CA LEU A 69 2.09 12.14 -7.81
C LEU A 69 2.09 13.49 -7.05
N PRO A 70 1.60 13.54 -5.80
CA PRO A 70 1.76 14.72 -4.96
C PRO A 70 3.23 14.99 -4.63
N GLU A 71 3.60 16.26 -4.41
CA GLU A 71 5.00 16.67 -4.21
C GLU A 71 5.65 16.15 -2.92
N ASN A 72 4.84 15.75 -1.95
CA ASN A 72 5.25 15.34 -0.61
C ASN A 72 5.37 13.81 -0.42
N ILE A 73 5.31 13.02 -1.50
CA ILE A 73 5.57 11.56 -1.45
C ILE A 73 6.60 11.18 -2.53
N SER A 74 7.57 10.35 -2.17
CA SER A 74 8.53 9.86 -3.16
C SER A 74 7.85 8.89 -4.13
N MET A 75 8.31 8.86 -5.39
CA MET A 75 7.82 7.88 -6.37
C MET A 75 7.93 6.44 -5.86
N HIS A 76 8.97 6.13 -5.10
CA HIS A 76 9.20 4.79 -4.57
C HIS A 76 8.21 4.42 -3.48
N ASP A 77 7.93 5.34 -2.56
CA ASP A 77 6.95 5.11 -1.50
C ASP A 77 5.54 5.00 -2.10
N ALA A 78 5.20 5.86 -3.06
CA ALA A 78 3.91 5.78 -3.75
C ALA A 78 3.73 4.46 -4.50
N ALA A 79 4.77 3.96 -5.17
CA ALA A 79 4.73 2.66 -5.84
C ALA A 79 4.60 1.49 -4.84
N GLY A 80 5.39 1.52 -3.76
CA GLY A 80 5.32 0.53 -2.68
C GLY A 80 3.93 0.47 -2.04
N TRP A 81 3.39 1.61 -1.62
CA TRP A 81 2.06 1.70 -1.03
C TRP A 81 0.94 1.36 -2.02
N THR A 82 1.13 1.62 -3.32
CA THR A 82 0.17 1.18 -4.35
C THR A 82 0.12 -0.34 -4.42
N ASN A 83 1.26 -1.03 -4.33
CA ASN A 83 1.32 -2.48 -4.33
C ASN A 83 0.68 -3.08 -3.06
N VAL A 84 0.96 -2.49 -1.90
CA VAL A 84 0.33 -2.85 -0.62
C VAL A 84 -1.19 -2.64 -0.67
N ALA A 85 -1.65 -1.52 -1.21
CA ALA A 85 -3.07 -1.25 -1.41
C ALA A 85 -3.73 -2.28 -2.33
N LEU A 86 -3.06 -2.73 -3.40
CA LEU A 86 -3.56 -3.81 -4.24
C LEU A 86 -3.70 -5.11 -3.45
N ALA A 87 -2.68 -5.49 -2.67
CA ALA A 87 -2.71 -6.70 -1.86
C ALA A 87 -3.87 -6.69 -0.85
N ILE A 88 -4.08 -5.59 -0.13
CA ILE A 88 -5.18 -5.44 0.85
C ILE A 88 -6.54 -5.47 0.15
N LEU A 89 -6.70 -4.75 -0.97
CA LEU A 89 -7.97 -4.73 -1.71
C LEU A 89 -8.30 -6.09 -2.32
N ASN A 90 -7.29 -6.83 -2.78
CA ASN A 90 -7.47 -8.19 -3.25
C ASN A 90 -7.82 -9.14 -2.10
N LEU A 91 -7.31 -8.90 -0.88
CA LEU A 91 -7.72 -9.64 0.31
C LEU A 91 -9.22 -9.43 0.61
N SER A 92 -9.72 -8.18 0.56
CA SER A 92 -11.17 -7.92 0.68
C SER A 92 -11.97 -8.66 -0.37
N GLU A 93 -11.49 -8.69 -1.61
CA GLU A 93 -12.23 -9.31 -2.71
C GLU A 93 -12.34 -10.82 -2.54
N VAL A 94 -11.30 -11.48 -2.00
CA VAL A 94 -11.35 -12.92 -1.67
C VAL A 94 -12.25 -13.18 -0.46
N ILE A 95 -12.25 -12.30 0.56
CA ILE A 95 -13.07 -12.47 1.77
C ILE A 95 -14.56 -12.19 1.51
N THR A 96 -14.89 -11.21 0.66
CA THR A 96 -16.27 -10.74 0.46
C THR A 96 -17.06 -11.60 -0.55
N ARG A 97 -16.40 -12.54 -1.24
CA ARG A 97 -17.01 -13.31 -2.35
C ARG A 97 -17.48 -14.72 -1.97
N ASN A 98 -17.83 -14.94 -0.70
CA ASN A 98 -18.49 -16.16 -0.21
C ASN A 98 -19.90 -15.86 0.29
#